data_AF-A0A973YMJ7-F1
#
_entry.id   AF-A0A973YMJ7-F1
#
_cell.length_a   1.000
_cell.length_b   1.000
_cell.length_c   1.000
_cell.angle_alpha   90.00
_cell.angle_beta   90.00
_cell.angle_gamma   90.00
#
_symmetry.space_group_name_H-M   'P 1'
#
loop_
_entity.id
_entity.type
_entity.pdbx_description
1 polymer ?
#
loop_
_entity_poly.entity_id
_entity_poly.type
_entity_poly.pdbx_seq_one_letter_code
_entity_poly.pdbx_strand_id
1 'polypeptide(L)'
;MPGRARVALPDLVASDRLDGLFGGLSTRARVVMSQAPVTLTVGLVAIAAAVFSPETLSDPLFLAALLFHLVVFTACVSIPWGRLPHLAFAVIPVLDCLAIGFTREAGGPAFNVLSLMLVFPVIWLSAQLRAFMPFVATGAAVLSVFVPSITVGSPPAGDSMIRTIFLPLVMSVIAATAHLVSTTIHRQRIRLVENEYDLARTLDESVRRQGLLDAVLKAVGVGVWVVDRSGSTVLTNRAMQADRALAGLADAGAGRGHLLSADRSTPVPSAMSPAARSAK
;
A
#
# COMPACT_ATOMS: atom_id res chain seq x y z
N MET A 1 -25.16 24.39 6.55
CA MET A 1 -23.71 24.34 6.32
C MET A 1 -23.40 23.21 5.33
N PRO A 2 -23.09 23.51 4.06
CA PRO A 2 -22.68 22.51 3.08
C PRO A 2 -21.14 22.45 2.97
N GLY A 3 -20.61 21.29 2.55
CA GLY A 3 -19.29 21.18 1.95
C GLY A 3 -18.17 20.63 2.84
N ARG A 4 -18.11 19.30 3.00
CA ARG A 4 -16.80 18.61 3.13
C ARG A 4 -16.49 17.97 1.78
N ALA A 5 -15.64 18.67 1.04
CA ALA A 5 -15.10 18.24 -0.24
C ALA A 5 -14.31 16.94 -0.07
N ARG A 6 -14.56 16.00 -0.98
CA ARG A 6 -13.72 14.82 -1.24
C ARG A 6 -12.38 15.30 -1.76
N VAL A 7 -11.33 15.19 -0.96
CA VAL A 7 -9.94 15.31 -1.42
C VAL A 7 -9.16 14.16 -0.76
N ALA A 8 -9.16 12.98 -1.39
CA ALA A 8 -8.26 11.84 -1.08
C ALA A 8 -8.45 10.66 -2.07
N LEU A 9 -8.56 10.91 -3.38
CA LEU A 9 -8.70 9.85 -4.41
C LEU A 9 -7.46 9.63 -5.30
N PRO A 10 -6.53 10.57 -5.50
CA PRO A 10 -5.32 10.31 -6.30
C PRO A 10 -4.28 9.44 -5.56
N ASP A 11 -4.08 9.68 -4.27
CA ASP A 11 -2.99 9.05 -3.50
C ASP A 11 -3.24 7.56 -3.24
N LEU A 12 -4.50 7.16 -3.10
CA LEU A 12 -4.91 5.76 -2.94
C LEU A 12 -4.67 4.95 -4.23
N VAL A 13 -4.98 5.52 -5.40
CA VAL A 13 -4.80 4.81 -6.68
C VAL A 13 -3.31 4.68 -7.06
N ALA A 14 -2.49 5.69 -6.74
CA ALA A 14 -1.05 5.64 -6.99
C ALA A 14 -0.33 4.65 -6.05
N SER A 15 -0.69 4.63 -4.76
CA SER A 15 -0.13 3.68 -3.80
C SER A 15 -0.50 2.23 -4.12
N ASP A 16 -1.75 1.97 -4.52
CA ASP A 16 -2.24 0.63 -4.89
C ASP A 16 -1.55 0.07 -6.15
N ARG A 17 -1.29 0.92 -7.17
CA ARG A 17 -0.50 0.51 -8.35
C ARG A 17 0.95 0.19 -8.03
N LEU A 18 1.60 0.98 -7.17
CA LEU A 18 2.97 0.71 -6.74
C LEU A 18 3.02 -0.57 -5.91
N ASP A 19 2.09 -0.76 -4.98
CA ASP A 19 2.01 -1.96 -4.13
C ASP A 19 1.75 -3.24 -4.95
N GLY A 20 0.91 -3.18 -5.99
CA GLY A 20 0.73 -4.28 -6.95
C GLY A 20 2.00 -4.59 -7.76
N LEU A 21 2.77 -3.58 -8.14
CA LEU A 21 4.07 -3.74 -8.83
C LEU A 21 5.11 -4.45 -7.95
N PHE A 22 5.15 -4.17 -6.64
CA PHE A 22 6.09 -4.83 -5.72
C PHE A 22 5.59 -6.20 -5.22
N GLY A 23 4.27 -6.39 -5.13
CA GLY A 23 3.64 -7.60 -4.58
C GLY A 23 3.81 -8.86 -5.45
N GLY A 24 3.93 -8.69 -6.78
CA GLY A 24 4.13 -9.79 -7.72
C GLY A 24 5.59 -10.17 -7.99
N LEU A 25 6.56 -9.48 -7.38
CA LEU A 25 7.96 -9.67 -7.71
C LEU A 25 8.55 -10.92 -7.05
N SER A 26 9.31 -11.68 -7.86
CA SER A 26 10.16 -12.73 -7.34
C SER A 26 11.12 -12.18 -6.28
N THR A 27 11.48 -13.01 -5.30
CA THR A 27 12.41 -12.62 -4.23
C THR A 27 13.72 -12.03 -4.78
N ARG A 28 14.20 -12.55 -5.90
CA ARG A 28 15.38 -12.05 -6.63
C ARG A 28 15.16 -10.64 -7.16
N ALA A 29 14.02 -10.38 -7.80
CA ALA A 29 13.71 -9.06 -8.35
C ALA A 29 13.64 -7.98 -7.26
N ARG A 30 13.14 -8.32 -6.06
CA ARG A 30 13.17 -7.39 -4.92
C ARG A 30 14.60 -7.03 -4.50
N VAL A 31 15.52 -8.01 -4.43
CA VAL A 31 16.94 -7.76 -4.10
C VAL A 31 17.59 -6.86 -5.14
N VAL A 32 17.43 -7.18 -6.42
CA VAL A 32 18.00 -6.38 -7.51
C VAL A 32 17.47 -4.95 -7.49
N MET A 33 16.18 -4.77 -7.22
CA MET A 33 15.58 -3.44 -7.14
C MET A 33 16.05 -2.64 -5.92
N SER A 34 16.25 -3.31 -4.78
CA SER A 34 16.87 -2.67 -3.60
C SER A 34 18.33 -2.28 -3.84
N GLN A 35 19.06 -3.05 -4.66
CA GLN A 35 20.45 -2.79 -5.07
C GLN A 35 20.59 -1.68 -6.13
N ALA A 36 19.50 -1.36 -6.84
CA ALA A 36 19.52 -0.46 -7.99
C ALA A 36 20.03 0.96 -7.66
N PRO A 37 19.61 1.63 -6.55
CA PRO A 37 20.09 2.96 -6.22
C PRO A 37 21.60 3.03 -6.01
N VAL A 38 22.18 2.04 -5.30
CA VAL A 38 23.63 1.95 -5.09
C VAL A 38 24.34 1.73 -6.41
N THR A 39 23.91 0.73 -7.19
CA THR A 39 24.55 0.38 -8.48
C THR A 39 24.51 1.53 -9.47
N LEU A 40 23.36 2.20 -9.59
CA LEU A 40 23.20 3.35 -10.48
C LEU A 40 24.12 4.50 -10.06
N THR A 41 24.18 4.80 -8.76
CA THR A 41 25.03 5.87 -8.24
C THR A 41 26.51 5.53 -8.43
N VAL A 42 26.93 4.28 -8.19
CA VAL A 42 28.32 3.84 -8.46
C VAL A 42 28.66 3.96 -9.95
N GLY A 43 27.72 3.61 -10.84
CA GLY A 43 27.89 3.82 -12.28
C GLY A 43 28.11 5.30 -12.62
N LEU A 44 27.31 6.20 -12.01
CA LEU A 44 27.50 7.64 -12.16
C LEU A 44 28.85 8.11 -11.61
N VAL A 45 29.30 7.59 -10.47
CA VAL A 45 30.61 7.88 -9.87
C VAL A 45 31.73 7.44 -10.81
N ALA A 46 31.65 6.25 -11.39
CA ALA A 46 32.66 5.76 -12.33
C ALA A 46 32.73 6.65 -13.59
N ILE A 47 31.57 7.08 -14.11
CA ILE A 47 31.50 8.02 -15.24
C ILE A 47 32.10 9.38 -14.84
N ALA A 48 31.73 9.91 -13.67
CA ALA A 48 32.25 11.18 -13.18
C ALA A 48 33.77 11.12 -12.97
N ALA A 49 34.29 10.03 -12.40
CA ALA A 49 35.73 9.80 -12.28
C ALA A 49 36.42 9.78 -13.66
N ALA A 50 35.84 9.11 -14.65
CA ALA A 50 36.38 9.08 -16.01
C ALA A 50 36.48 10.48 -16.66
N VAL A 51 35.53 11.37 -16.36
CA VAL A 51 35.44 12.70 -16.97
C VAL A 51 36.27 13.75 -16.20
N PHE A 52 36.19 13.75 -14.87
CA PHE A 52 36.75 14.82 -14.03
C PHE A 52 38.07 14.46 -13.36
N SER A 53 38.37 13.16 -13.19
CA SER A 53 39.56 12.67 -12.49
C SER A 53 40.07 11.36 -13.10
N PRO A 54 40.40 11.31 -14.40
CA PRO A 54 40.73 10.09 -15.12
C PRO A 54 41.92 9.33 -14.52
N GLU A 55 42.84 10.03 -13.86
CA GLU A 55 43.94 9.44 -13.09
C GLU A 55 43.47 8.49 -11.99
N THR A 56 42.28 8.73 -11.40
CA THR A 56 41.69 7.87 -10.37
C THR A 56 41.36 6.48 -10.92
N LEU A 57 41.03 6.37 -12.21
CA LEU A 57 40.79 5.08 -12.86
C LEU A 57 42.07 4.28 -13.12
N SER A 58 43.24 4.90 -12.97
CA SER A 58 44.52 4.21 -13.04
C SER A 58 44.95 3.65 -11.67
N ASP A 59 44.29 4.04 -10.57
CA ASP A 59 44.57 3.52 -9.24
C ASP A 59 44.01 2.09 -9.08
N PRO A 60 44.87 1.08 -8.82
CA PRO A 60 44.44 -0.29 -8.59
C PRO A 60 43.45 -0.43 -7.41
N LEU A 61 43.56 0.40 -6.37
CA LEU A 61 42.65 0.36 -5.22
C LEU A 61 41.25 0.83 -5.62
N PHE A 62 41.15 1.86 -6.45
CA PHE A 62 39.88 2.37 -6.94
C PHE A 62 39.21 1.34 -7.87
N LEU A 63 39.98 0.73 -8.77
CA LEU A 63 39.48 -0.35 -9.64
C LEU A 63 39.03 -1.58 -8.83
N ALA A 64 39.77 -1.95 -7.78
CA ALA A 64 39.38 -3.03 -6.88
C ALA A 64 38.07 -2.73 -6.14
N ALA A 65 37.87 -1.48 -5.69
CA ALA A 65 36.62 -1.05 -5.08
C ALA A 65 35.44 -1.11 -6.08
N LEU A 66 35.65 -0.68 -7.33
CA LEU A 66 34.63 -0.77 -8.38
C LEU A 66 34.29 -2.23 -8.73
N LEU A 67 35.31 -3.10 -8.80
CA LEU A 67 35.12 -4.53 -8.96
C LEU A 67 34.34 -5.14 -7.79
N PHE A 68 34.58 -4.68 -6.56
CA PHE A 68 33.82 -5.13 -5.40
C PHE A 68 32.32 -4.82 -5.54
N HIS A 69 31.95 -3.60 -5.96
CA HIS A 69 30.55 -3.25 -6.27
C HIS A 69 29.96 -4.16 -7.36
N LEU A 70 30.74 -4.44 -8.42
CA LEU A 70 30.30 -5.33 -9.50
C LEU A 70 30.06 -6.76 -9.00
N VAL A 71 30.92 -7.28 -8.13
CA VAL A 71 30.76 -8.61 -7.51
C VAL A 71 29.51 -8.65 -6.64
N VAL A 72 29.25 -7.62 -5.83
CA VAL A 72 28.05 -7.53 -4.99
C VAL A 72 26.79 -7.51 -5.86
N PHE A 73 26.75 -6.69 -6.91
CA PHE A 73 25.63 -6.65 -7.85
C PHE A 73 25.44 -8.01 -8.57
N THR A 74 26.54 -8.64 -9.00
CA THR A 74 26.50 -9.95 -9.64
C THR A 74 25.97 -11.03 -8.68
N ALA A 75 26.27 -10.94 -7.38
CA ALA A 75 25.71 -11.82 -6.36
C ALA A 75 24.20 -11.60 -6.19
N CYS A 76 23.73 -10.34 -6.20
CA CYS A 76 22.31 -10.00 -6.16
C CYS A 76 21.54 -10.64 -7.31
N VAL A 77 22.12 -10.63 -8.51
CA VAL A 77 21.54 -11.31 -9.65
C VAL A 77 21.71 -12.81 -9.49
N SER A 78 22.90 -13.36 -9.31
CA SER A 78 23.15 -14.80 -9.53
C SER A 78 22.63 -15.74 -8.43
N ILE A 79 22.50 -15.26 -7.19
CA ILE A 79 22.16 -16.11 -6.04
C ILE A 79 20.65 -16.46 -6.03
N PRO A 80 20.26 -17.73 -5.78
CA PRO A 80 18.86 -18.13 -5.66
C PRO A 80 18.28 -17.74 -4.29
N TRP A 81 18.08 -16.45 -4.08
CA TRP A 81 17.65 -15.87 -2.80
C TRP A 81 16.36 -16.48 -2.21
N GLY A 82 15.46 -17.00 -3.06
CA GLY A 82 14.24 -17.67 -2.60
C GLY A 82 14.47 -18.97 -1.82
N ARG A 83 15.67 -19.55 -1.88
CA ARG A 83 16.05 -20.76 -1.12
C ARG A 83 16.81 -20.45 0.18
N LEU A 84 17.17 -19.19 0.41
CA LEU A 84 17.99 -18.77 1.55
C LEU A 84 17.13 -18.20 2.67
N PRO A 85 17.60 -18.27 3.94
CA PRO A 85 16.90 -17.65 5.05
C PRO A 85 16.80 -16.13 4.86
N HIS A 86 15.76 -15.51 5.42
CA HIS A 86 15.51 -14.07 5.32
C HIS A 86 16.67 -13.18 5.81
N LEU A 87 17.63 -13.70 6.57
CA LEU A 87 18.83 -12.96 6.98
C LEU A 87 19.91 -12.87 5.91
N ALA A 88 19.96 -13.81 4.97
CA ALA A 88 20.99 -13.82 3.93
C ALA A 88 20.96 -12.52 3.10
N PHE A 89 19.77 -11.91 2.98
CA PHE A 89 19.53 -10.64 2.31
C PHE A 89 20.27 -9.46 2.95
N ALA A 90 20.54 -9.51 4.25
CA ALA A 90 21.25 -8.44 4.97
C ALA A 90 22.75 -8.40 4.62
N VAL A 91 23.31 -9.48 4.06
CA VAL A 91 24.72 -9.53 3.70
C VAL A 91 25.04 -8.52 2.60
N ILE A 92 24.15 -8.37 1.61
CA ILE A 92 24.36 -7.45 0.49
C ILE A 92 24.58 -6.00 0.95
N PRO A 93 23.66 -5.34 1.67
CA PRO A 93 23.88 -3.96 2.10
C PRO A 93 25.04 -3.80 3.09
N VAL A 94 25.41 -4.83 3.84
CA VAL A 94 26.64 -4.80 4.66
C VAL A 94 27.88 -4.74 3.76
N LEU A 95 27.92 -5.53 2.69
CA LEU A 95 28.99 -5.49 1.70
C LEU A 95 28.99 -4.16 0.93
N ASP A 96 27.83 -3.60 0.59
CA ASP A 96 27.74 -2.28 -0.03
C ASP A 96 28.36 -1.20 0.87
N CYS A 97 28.07 -1.21 2.18
CA CYS A 97 28.69 -0.28 3.12
C CYS A 97 30.22 -0.36 3.06
N LEU A 98 30.77 -1.58 3.05
CA LEU A 98 32.22 -1.78 2.92
C LEU A 98 32.74 -1.29 1.57
N ALA A 99 32.08 -1.64 0.46
CA ALA A 99 32.47 -1.24 -0.88
C ALA A 99 32.48 0.29 -1.03
N ILE A 100 31.46 1.00 -0.50
CA ILE A 100 31.43 2.47 -0.44
C ILE A 100 32.62 3.01 0.38
N GLY A 101 32.91 2.38 1.52
CA GLY A 101 34.06 2.73 2.35
C GLY A 101 35.39 2.63 1.59
N PHE A 102 35.60 1.55 0.86
CA PHE A 102 36.78 1.35 0.01
C PHE A 102 36.84 2.34 -1.15
N THR A 103 35.72 2.61 -1.83
CA THR A 103 35.66 3.62 -2.91
C THR A 103 36.06 4.99 -2.39
N ARG A 104 35.60 5.37 -1.18
CA ARG A 104 35.96 6.64 -0.55
C ARG A 104 37.44 6.69 -0.19
N GLU A 105 37.98 5.64 0.43
CA GLU A 105 39.38 5.59 0.83
C GLU A 105 40.31 5.67 -0.41
N ALA A 106 39.99 4.91 -1.46
CA ALA A 106 40.77 4.91 -2.70
C ALA A 106 40.66 6.22 -3.50
N GLY A 107 39.47 6.84 -3.53
CA GLY A 107 39.26 8.12 -4.23
C GLY A 107 39.78 9.35 -3.47
N GLY A 108 40.16 9.21 -2.20
CA GLY A 108 40.68 10.30 -1.38
C GLY A 108 39.66 11.42 -1.09
N PRO A 109 40.14 12.65 -0.77
CA PRO A 109 39.28 13.71 -0.25
C PRO A 109 38.11 14.12 -1.15
N ALA A 110 38.29 14.09 -2.48
CA ALA A 110 37.24 14.44 -3.45
C ALA A 110 36.04 13.48 -3.38
N PHE A 111 36.26 12.24 -2.95
CA PHE A 111 35.24 11.19 -2.88
C PHE A 111 34.60 11.08 -1.50
N ASN A 112 34.96 11.95 -0.54
CA ASN A 112 34.36 11.96 0.81
C ASN A 112 32.84 12.12 0.79
N VAL A 113 32.30 12.88 -0.18
CA VAL A 113 30.85 13.09 -0.36
C VAL A 113 30.10 11.77 -0.60
N LEU A 114 30.77 10.74 -1.13
CA LEU A 114 30.18 9.41 -1.33
C LEU A 114 29.78 8.73 -0.02
N SER A 115 30.24 9.22 1.14
CA SER A 115 29.74 8.76 2.44
C SER A 115 28.22 8.92 2.58
N LEU A 116 27.60 9.87 1.85
CA LEU A 116 26.16 10.03 1.79
C LEU A 116 25.45 8.83 1.14
N MET A 117 26.13 8.10 0.25
CA MET A 117 25.57 6.90 -0.37
C MET A 117 25.30 5.78 0.63
N LEU A 118 25.96 5.78 1.79
CA LEU A 118 25.70 4.82 2.86
C LEU A 118 24.24 4.86 3.32
N VAL A 119 23.52 5.95 3.07
CA VAL A 119 22.10 6.07 3.36
C VAL A 119 21.28 4.95 2.70
N PHE A 120 21.63 4.52 1.49
CA PHE A 120 20.89 3.50 0.75
C PHE A 120 20.98 2.12 1.41
N PRO A 121 22.16 1.53 1.63
CA PRO A 121 22.26 0.24 2.32
C PRO A 121 21.82 0.32 3.78
N VAL A 122 22.01 1.45 4.46
CA VAL A 122 21.54 1.67 5.84
C VAL A 122 20.01 1.63 5.91
N ILE A 123 19.31 2.35 5.02
CA ILE A 123 17.84 2.29 4.95
C ILE A 123 17.39 0.87 4.62
N TRP A 124 18.06 0.18 3.69
CA TRP A 124 17.69 -1.18 3.31
C TRP A 124 17.82 -2.16 4.49
N LEU A 125 18.93 -2.10 5.24
CA LEU A 125 19.08 -2.89 6.47
C LEU A 125 17.98 -2.57 7.48
N SER A 126 17.75 -1.29 7.75
CA SER A 126 16.77 -0.85 8.75
C SER A 126 15.32 -1.09 8.37
N ALA A 127 15.00 -1.17 7.08
CA ALA A 127 13.66 -1.46 6.59
C ALA A 127 13.21 -2.90 6.93
N GLN A 128 14.14 -3.78 7.30
CA GLN A 128 13.80 -5.12 7.79
C GLN A 128 13.14 -5.02 9.17
N LEU A 129 12.05 -5.75 9.36
CA LEU A 129 11.18 -5.66 10.56
C LEU A 129 11.80 -6.22 11.85
N ARG A 130 13.05 -6.71 11.81
CA ARG A 130 13.73 -7.29 12.98
C ARG A 130 14.39 -6.20 13.81
N ALA A 131 14.14 -6.22 15.12
CA ALA A 131 14.57 -5.15 16.04
C ALA A 131 16.09 -4.92 16.13
N PHE A 132 16.93 -5.92 15.80
CA PHE A 132 18.39 -5.74 15.84
C PHE A 132 18.99 -5.14 14.55
N MET A 133 18.20 -5.00 13.48
CA MET A 133 18.70 -4.56 12.18
C MET A 133 19.27 -3.13 12.17
N PRO A 134 18.74 -2.16 12.94
CA PRO A 134 19.37 -0.86 13.08
C PRO A 134 20.79 -0.95 13.66
N PHE A 135 21.03 -1.86 14.61
CA PHE A 135 22.38 -2.08 15.16
C PHE A 135 23.33 -2.68 14.12
N VAL A 136 22.83 -3.57 13.25
CA VAL A 136 23.61 -4.10 12.12
C VAL A 136 23.93 -2.98 11.12
N ALA A 137 22.97 -2.10 10.81
CA ALA A 137 23.18 -0.95 9.94
C ALA A 137 24.23 0.02 10.51
N THR A 138 24.12 0.37 11.80
CA THR A 138 25.11 1.20 12.49
C THR A 138 26.49 0.52 12.50
N GLY A 139 26.54 -0.77 12.80
CA GLY A 139 27.77 -1.56 12.75
C GLY A 139 28.40 -1.56 11.36
N ALA A 140 27.62 -1.75 10.30
CA ALA A 140 28.09 -1.69 8.91
C ALA A 140 28.62 -0.29 8.55
N ALA A 141 27.96 0.78 9.01
CA ALA A 141 28.44 2.15 8.83
C ALA A 141 29.78 2.39 9.55
N VAL A 142 29.94 1.89 10.78
CA VAL A 142 31.23 1.91 11.50
C VAL A 142 32.30 1.15 10.71
N LEU A 143 32.00 -0.08 10.29
CA LEU A 143 32.93 -0.91 9.53
C LEU A 143 33.36 -0.26 8.21
N SER A 144 32.45 0.46 7.54
CA SER A 144 32.78 1.23 6.32
C SER A 144 33.84 2.31 6.52
N VAL A 145 34.08 2.74 7.76
CA VAL A 145 35.12 3.71 8.11
C VAL A 145 36.40 2.99 8.49
N PHE A 146 36.32 2.04 9.43
CA PHE A 146 37.52 1.43 10.00
C PHE A 146 38.16 0.38 9.09
N VAL A 147 37.38 -0.46 8.42
CA VAL A 147 37.93 -1.56 7.61
C VAL A 147 38.79 -1.04 6.45
N PRO A 148 38.35 -0.07 5.63
CA PRO A 148 39.19 0.47 4.56
C PRO A 148 40.46 1.14 5.09
N SER A 149 40.35 1.98 6.13
CA SER A 149 41.54 2.68 6.66
C SER A 149 42.58 1.70 7.24
N ILE A 150 42.14 0.65 7.97
CA ILE A 150 43.05 -0.37 8.50
C ILE A 150 43.71 -1.17 7.37
N THR A 151 42.94 -1.54 6.34
CA THR A 151 43.44 -2.37 5.22
C THR A 151 44.42 -1.62 4.31
N VAL A 152 44.21 -0.32 4.11
CA VAL A 152 45.12 0.55 3.33
C VAL A 152 46.31 1.04 4.18
N GLY A 153 46.23 0.95 5.51
CA GLY A 153 47.27 1.42 6.41
C GLY A 153 47.22 2.92 6.69
N SER A 154 46.13 3.59 6.29
CA SER A 154 45.88 5.00 6.60
C SER A 154 45.42 5.14 8.05
N PRO A 155 45.90 6.14 8.82
CA PRO A 155 45.35 6.41 10.14
C PRO A 155 43.86 6.77 10.00
N PRO A 156 42.94 6.03 10.65
CA PRO A 156 41.49 6.30 10.53
C PRO A 156 41.08 7.68 11.09
N ALA A 157 41.99 8.33 11.82
CA ALA A 157 41.85 9.68 12.35
C ALA A 157 42.60 10.76 11.55
N GLY A 158 43.34 10.40 10.50
CA GLY A 158 44.29 11.29 9.82
C GLY A 158 43.67 12.47 9.08
N ASP A 159 42.44 12.31 8.58
CA ASP A 159 41.80 13.31 7.70
C ASP A 159 40.64 14.08 8.35
N SER A 160 39.91 13.49 9.30
CA SER A 160 38.92 14.19 10.13
C SER A 160 38.33 13.30 11.22
N MET A 161 38.73 13.51 12.49
CA MET A 161 38.10 12.85 13.65
C MET A 161 36.58 13.08 13.70
N ILE A 162 36.12 14.22 13.16
CA ILE A 162 34.71 14.54 12.97
C ILE A 162 34.06 13.48 12.07
N ARG A 163 34.65 13.14 10.91
CA ARG A 163 34.07 12.14 10.01
C ARG A 163 33.95 10.77 10.68
N THR A 164 35.00 10.33 11.38
CA THR A 164 35.05 9.01 12.02
C THR A 164 33.98 8.82 13.10
N ILE A 165 33.58 9.90 13.77
CA ILE A 165 32.56 9.87 14.83
C ILE A 165 31.17 10.24 14.29
N PHE A 166 31.07 11.34 13.54
CA PHE A 166 29.79 11.87 13.07
C PHE A 166 29.17 11.03 11.96
N LEU A 167 29.95 10.44 11.06
CA LEU A 167 29.36 9.64 9.98
C LEU A 167 28.60 8.42 10.54
N PRO A 168 29.19 7.55 11.39
CA PRO A 168 28.43 6.48 12.01
C PRO A 168 27.29 6.96 12.90
N LEU A 169 27.46 8.10 13.60
CA LEU A 169 26.42 8.68 14.44
C LEU A 169 25.19 9.10 13.60
N VAL A 170 25.41 9.83 12.51
CA VAL A 170 24.34 10.24 11.59
C VAL A 170 23.67 9.02 10.96
N MET A 171 24.47 8.03 10.51
CA MET A 171 23.93 6.79 9.97
C MET A 171 23.14 6.00 11.01
N SER A 172 23.50 6.05 12.29
CA SER A 172 22.74 5.43 13.38
C SER A 172 21.38 6.08 13.59
N VAL A 173 21.32 7.42 13.56
CA VAL A 173 20.05 8.17 13.63
C VAL A 173 19.16 7.84 12.43
N ILE A 174 19.73 7.78 11.23
CA ILE A 174 19.02 7.40 10.00
C ILE A 174 18.53 5.95 10.13
N ALA A 175 19.37 5.04 10.61
CA ALA A 175 19.03 3.63 10.78
C ALA A 175 17.83 3.47 11.73
N ALA A 176 17.84 4.15 12.87
CA ALA A 176 16.75 4.13 13.84
C ALA A 176 15.46 4.72 13.25
N THR A 177 15.57 5.88 12.58
CA THR A 177 14.42 6.57 11.98
C THR A 177 13.80 5.75 10.86
N ALA A 178 14.62 5.21 9.96
CA ALA A 178 14.16 4.35 8.86
C ALA A 178 13.46 3.09 9.38
N HIS A 179 13.96 2.49 10.48
CA HIS A 179 13.32 1.35 11.10
C HIS A 179 11.98 1.71 11.75
N LEU A 180 11.91 2.84 12.45
CA LEU A 180 10.67 3.35 13.03
C LEU A 180 9.61 3.61 11.95
N VAL A 181 10.01 4.28 10.86
CA VAL A 181 9.12 4.56 9.73
C VAL A 181 8.64 3.26 9.08
N SER A 182 9.57 2.33 8.80
CA SER A 182 9.23 1.06 8.14
C SER A 182 8.30 0.20 8.99
N THR A 183 8.54 0.11 10.29
CA THR A 183 7.66 -0.61 11.22
C THR A 183 6.30 0.08 11.38
N THR A 184 6.26 1.41 11.36
CA THR A 184 5.01 2.18 11.41
C THR A 184 4.18 1.96 10.15
N ILE A 185 4.79 2.06 8.96
CA ILE A 185 4.12 1.80 7.68
C ILE A 185 3.58 0.37 7.65
N HIS A 186 4.37 -0.61 8.09
CA HIS A 186 3.93 -2.00 8.13
C HIS A 186 2.71 -2.19 9.05
N ARG A 187 2.73 -1.60 10.24
CA ARG A 187 1.59 -1.63 11.18
C ARG A 187 0.36 -0.93 10.61
N GLN A 188 0.54 0.19 9.91
CA GLN A 188 -0.56 0.91 9.25
C GLN A 188 -1.18 0.06 8.14
N ARG A 189 -0.37 -0.63 7.33
CA ARG A 189 -0.87 -1.54 6.29
C ARG A 189 -1.71 -2.68 6.87
N ILE A 190 -1.24 -3.32 7.94
CA ILE A 190 -2.00 -4.39 8.62
C ILE A 190 -3.37 -3.86 9.07
N ARG A 191 -3.41 -2.69 9.72
CA ARG A 191 -4.66 -2.07 10.18
C ARG A 191 -5.60 -1.68 9.05
N LEU A 192 -5.06 -1.24 7.90
CA LEU A 192 -5.86 -0.90 6.73
C LEU A 192 -6.54 -2.16 6.17
N VAL A 193 -5.79 -3.26 6.03
CA VAL A 193 -6.34 -4.54 5.58
C VAL A 193 -7.41 -5.07 6.54
N GLU A 194 -7.18 -4.99 7.85
CA GLU A 194 -8.17 -5.36 8.87
C GLU A 194 -9.46 -4.54 8.74
N ASN A 195 -9.35 -3.21 8.59
CA ASN A 195 -10.51 -2.34 8.40
C ASN A 195 -11.29 -2.63 7.10
N GLU A 196 -10.60 -2.98 6.02
CA GLU A 196 -11.25 -3.38 4.76
C GLU A 196 -12.08 -4.66 4.93
N TYR A 197 -11.53 -5.66 5.66
CA TYR A 197 -12.26 -6.88 6.00
C TYR A 197 -13.49 -6.59 6.87
N ASP A 198 -13.37 -5.73 7.88
CA ASP A 198 -14.49 -5.37 8.77
C ASP A 198 -15.58 -4.59 8.02
N LEU A 199 -15.20 -3.71 7.09
CA LEU A 199 -16.15 -2.98 6.25
C LEU A 199 -16.89 -3.93 5.29
N ALA A 200 -16.15 -4.84 4.63
CA ALA A 200 -16.73 -5.84 3.75
C ALA A 200 -17.72 -6.74 4.50
N ARG A 201 -17.37 -7.15 5.72
CA ARG A 201 -18.26 -7.93 6.60
C ARG A 201 -19.53 -7.16 6.98
N THR A 202 -19.39 -5.89 7.37
CA THR A 202 -20.54 -5.05 7.74
C THR A 202 -21.49 -4.80 6.56
N LEU A 203 -20.93 -4.64 5.35
CA LEU A 203 -21.71 -4.54 4.12
C LEU A 203 -22.48 -5.82 3.82
N ASP A 204 -21.83 -6.98 3.93
CA ASP A 204 -22.49 -8.28 3.74
C ASP A 204 -23.64 -8.49 4.73
N GLU A 205 -23.43 -8.17 6.01
CA GLU A 205 -24.48 -8.22 7.03
C GLU A 205 -25.66 -7.28 6.72
N SER A 206 -25.40 -6.07 6.20
CA SER A 206 -26.43 -5.12 5.79
C SER A 206 -27.25 -5.63 4.60
N VAL A 207 -26.59 -6.15 3.56
CA VAL A 207 -27.25 -6.76 2.40
C VAL A 207 -28.11 -7.95 2.83
N ARG A 208 -27.59 -8.78 3.74
CA ARG A 208 -28.34 -9.93 4.28
C ARG A 208 -29.56 -9.49 5.08
N ARG A 209 -29.44 -8.45 5.91
CA ARG A 209 -30.57 -7.84 6.63
C ARG A 209 -31.61 -7.25 5.68
N GLN A 210 -31.18 -6.56 4.63
CA GLN A 210 -32.09 -6.04 3.59
C GLN A 210 -32.82 -7.17 2.86
N GLY A 211 -32.12 -8.26 2.52
CA GLY A 211 -32.73 -9.43 1.89
C GLY A 211 -33.76 -10.13 2.79
N LEU A 212 -33.49 -10.23 4.09
CA LEU A 212 -34.46 -10.78 5.06
C LEU A 212 -35.68 -9.85 5.22
N LEU A 213 -35.48 -8.53 5.28
CA LEU A 213 -36.58 -7.57 5.34
C LEU A 213 -37.45 -7.64 4.07
N ASP A 214 -36.84 -7.70 2.88
CA ASP A 214 -37.56 -7.85 1.61
C ASP A 214 -38.32 -9.19 1.53
N ALA A 215 -37.71 -10.29 2.02
CA ALA A 215 -38.36 -11.60 2.07
C ALA A 215 -39.54 -11.64 3.05
N VAL A 216 -39.41 -11.04 4.24
CA VAL A 216 -40.51 -10.95 5.22
C VAL A 216 -41.64 -10.07 4.69
N LEU A 217 -41.33 -8.93 4.08
CA LEU A 217 -42.33 -8.06 3.45
C LEU A 217 -43.06 -8.75 2.29
N LYS A 218 -42.40 -9.64 1.55
CA LYS A 218 -43.02 -10.47 0.50
C LYS A 218 -43.85 -11.64 1.05
N ALA A 219 -43.46 -12.19 2.20
CA ALA A 219 -44.20 -13.29 2.85
C ALA A 219 -45.49 -12.79 3.53
N VAL A 220 -45.52 -11.53 3.96
CA VAL A 220 -46.76 -10.86 4.34
C VAL A 220 -47.49 -10.44 3.06
N GLY A 221 -48.38 -11.31 2.57
CA GLY A 221 -49.17 -11.10 1.35
C GLY A 221 -50.19 -9.95 1.44
N VAL A 222 -49.72 -8.72 1.68
CA VAL A 222 -50.54 -7.50 1.74
C VAL A 222 -50.23 -6.64 0.52
N GLY A 223 -51.19 -6.56 -0.38
CA GLY A 223 -51.17 -5.58 -1.47
C GLY A 223 -51.41 -4.18 -0.93
N VAL A 224 -50.52 -3.24 -1.23
CA VAL A 224 -50.69 -1.82 -0.88
C VAL A 224 -51.07 -1.05 -2.14
N TRP A 225 -52.22 -0.36 -2.09
CA TRP A 225 -52.76 0.50 -3.14
C TRP A 225 -52.91 1.93 -2.62
N VAL A 226 -52.25 2.89 -3.26
CA VAL A 226 -52.35 4.32 -2.91
C VAL A 226 -53.06 5.07 -4.03
N VAL A 227 -54.07 5.87 -3.66
CA VAL A 227 -54.90 6.67 -4.57
C VAL A 227 -54.79 8.15 -4.23
N ASP A 228 -54.72 9.01 -5.24
CA ASP A 228 -54.67 10.47 -5.04
C ASP A 228 -56.07 11.09 -4.82
N ARG A 229 -56.09 12.42 -4.60
CA ARG A 229 -57.31 13.22 -4.41
C ARG A 229 -58.20 13.31 -5.65
N SER A 230 -57.74 12.83 -6.81
CA SER A 230 -58.52 12.75 -8.03
C SER A 230 -59.12 11.36 -8.25
N GLY A 231 -58.78 10.39 -7.39
CA GLY A 231 -59.20 8.99 -7.52
C GLY A 231 -58.28 8.16 -8.42
N SER A 232 -57.10 8.68 -8.80
CA SER A 232 -56.14 7.99 -9.68
C SER A 232 -55.10 7.20 -8.87
N THR A 233 -54.72 6.03 -9.38
CA THR A 233 -53.72 5.16 -8.74
C THR A 233 -52.32 5.78 -8.81
N VAL A 234 -51.68 5.97 -7.65
CA VAL A 234 -50.35 6.58 -7.53
C VAL A 234 -49.25 5.53 -7.36
N LEU A 235 -49.49 4.51 -6.52
CA LEU A 235 -48.49 3.49 -6.23
C LEU A 235 -49.15 2.15 -5.89
N THR A 236 -48.60 1.07 -6.45
CA THR A 236 -48.96 -0.31 -6.13
C THR A 236 -47.70 -1.11 -5.84
N ASN A 237 -47.72 -1.93 -4.79
CA ASN A 237 -46.58 -2.81 -4.48
C ASN A 237 -46.57 -4.06 -5.40
N ARG A 238 -45.42 -4.72 -5.54
CA ARG A 238 -45.22 -5.90 -6.39
C ARG A 238 -46.18 -7.05 -6.08
N ALA A 239 -46.57 -7.22 -4.82
CA ALA A 239 -47.59 -8.21 -4.43
C ALA A 239 -48.96 -7.96 -5.10
N MET A 240 -49.31 -6.70 -5.35
CA MET A 240 -50.56 -6.30 -6.01
C MET A 240 -50.47 -6.41 -7.54
N GLN A 241 -49.27 -6.29 -8.11
CA GLN A 241 -49.03 -6.46 -9.55
C GLN A 241 -48.88 -7.93 -9.96
N ALA A 242 -48.32 -8.77 -9.07
CA ALA A 242 -48.04 -10.17 -9.35
C ALA A 242 -49.31 -11.05 -9.35
N ASP A 243 -50.33 -10.66 -8.60
CA ASP A 243 -51.62 -11.33 -8.58
C ASP A 243 -52.58 -10.66 -9.56
N ARG A 244 -52.99 -11.40 -10.60
CA ARG A 244 -53.87 -10.92 -11.66
C ARG A 244 -55.23 -10.44 -11.14
N ALA A 245 -55.72 -11.02 -10.03
CA ALA A 245 -56.97 -10.62 -9.40
C ALA A 245 -56.83 -9.29 -8.64
N LEU A 246 -55.68 -9.04 -8.02
CA LEU A 246 -55.37 -7.78 -7.31
C LEU A 246 -54.99 -6.65 -8.27
N ALA A 247 -54.30 -6.96 -9.38
CA ALA A 247 -53.94 -5.99 -10.40
C ALA A 247 -55.17 -5.36 -11.06
N GLY A 248 -56.22 -6.16 -11.28
CA GLY A 248 -57.50 -5.69 -11.83
C GLY A 248 -58.28 -4.73 -10.92
N LEU A 249 -57.96 -4.67 -9.61
CA LEU A 249 -58.56 -3.71 -8.68
C LEU A 249 -58.02 -2.28 -8.86
N ALA A 250 -56.81 -2.13 -9.40
CA ALA A 250 -56.12 -0.84 -9.56
C ALA A 250 -56.51 -0.10 -10.86
N ASP A 251 -57.12 -0.80 -11.81
CA ASP A 251 -57.58 -0.26 -13.09
C ASP A 251 -58.95 0.42 -12.94
N ALA A 252 -58.98 1.72 -13.23
CA ALA A 252 -60.14 2.60 -13.02
C ALA A 252 -61.45 2.17 -13.73
N GLY A 253 -61.35 1.26 -14.71
CA GLY A 253 -62.47 0.71 -15.45
C GLY A 253 -62.89 -0.73 -15.10
N ALA A 254 -62.01 -1.55 -14.52
CA ALA A 254 -62.22 -3.01 -14.43
C ALA A 254 -62.45 -3.55 -13.00
N GLY A 255 -62.10 -2.80 -11.96
CA GLY A 255 -62.11 -3.28 -10.56
C GLY A 255 -63.40 -3.05 -9.75
N ARG A 256 -64.51 -2.64 -10.37
CA ARG A 256 -65.68 -2.08 -9.67
C ARG A 256 -66.57 -3.07 -8.91
N GLY A 257 -66.27 -4.38 -8.94
CA GLY A 257 -67.14 -5.44 -8.38
C GLY A 257 -66.51 -6.41 -7.39
N HIS A 258 -65.22 -6.26 -7.07
CA HIS A 258 -64.47 -7.28 -6.30
C HIS A 258 -64.01 -6.83 -4.91
N LEU A 259 -64.35 -5.61 -4.50
CA LEU A 259 -64.08 -5.11 -3.14
C LEU A 259 -65.20 -5.56 -2.21
N LEU A 260 -64.84 -6.27 -1.14
CA LEU A 260 -65.77 -6.68 -0.09
C LEU A 260 -65.55 -5.82 1.15
N SER A 261 -66.61 -5.64 1.93
CA SER A 261 -66.58 -4.94 3.21
C SER A 261 -65.75 -5.74 4.23
N ALA A 262 -65.57 -5.20 5.44
CA ALA A 262 -64.81 -5.85 6.51
C ALA A 262 -65.35 -7.24 6.89
N ASP A 263 -66.62 -7.52 6.56
CA ASP A 263 -67.28 -8.82 6.74
C ASP A 263 -66.87 -9.89 5.70
N ARG A 264 -66.09 -9.52 4.68
CA ARG A 264 -65.61 -10.40 3.60
C ARG A 264 -66.71 -11.11 2.80
N SER A 265 -67.94 -10.59 2.84
CA SER A 265 -69.08 -11.17 2.12
C SER A 265 -69.91 -10.12 1.38
N THR A 266 -69.93 -8.89 1.87
CA THR A 266 -70.76 -7.83 1.29
C THR A 266 -69.96 -7.01 0.29
N PRO A 267 -70.38 -6.90 -0.98
CA PRO A 267 -69.70 -6.05 -1.95
C PRO A 267 -69.80 -4.58 -1.56
N VAL A 268 -68.68 -3.85 -1.63
CA VAL A 268 -68.62 -2.43 -1.35
C VAL A 268 -69.33 -1.67 -2.48
N PRO A 269 -70.36 -0.86 -2.17
CA PRO A 269 -71.02 -0.02 -3.16
C PRO A 269 -70.03 0.91 -3.86
N SER A 270 -70.23 1.15 -5.15
CA SER A 270 -69.33 1.96 -5.99
C SER A 270 -69.02 3.36 -5.39
N ALA A 271 -70.00 3.97 -4.73
CA ALA A 271 -69.88 5.27 -4.06
C ALA A 271 -69.01 5.26 -2.78
N MET A 272 -68.70 4.08 -2.23
CA MET A 272 -67.85 3.91 -1.04
C MET A 272 -66.48 3.29 -1.36
N SER A 273 -66.16 3.10 -2.64
CA SER A 273 -64.84 2.63 -3.06
C SER A 273 -63.73 3.63 -2.63
N PRO A 274 -62.50 3.17 -2.34
CA PRO A 274 -61.41 4.06 -1.94
C PRO A 274 -61.16 5.21 -2.91
N ALA A 275 -61.25 4.95 -4.23
CA ALA A 275 -61.13 5.98 -5.27
C ALA A 275 -62.29 6.98 -5.29
N ALA A 276 -63.54 6.51 -5.06
CA ALA A 276 -64.69 7.42 -4.95
C ALA A 276 -64.66 8.26 -3.66
N ARG A 277 -64.07 7.73 -2.59
CA ARG A 277 -63.89 8.46 -1.31
C ARG A 277 -62.77 9.48 -1.36
N SER A 278 -61.71 9.24 -2.13
CA SER A 278 -60.59 10.18 -2.26
C SER A 278 -60.88 11.34 -3.22
N ALA A 279 -61.85 11.18 -4.13
CA ALA A 279 -62.29 12.19 -5.09
C ALA A 279 -63.36 13.18 -4.56
N LYS A 280 -63.71 13.11 -3.26
CA LYS A 280 -64.55 14.10 -2.56
C LYS A 280 -63.69 15.08 -1.78
#